data_AF-A0A815HP75-F1
#
_entry.id   AF-A0A815HP75-F1
#
_cell.length_a   1.000
_cell.length_b   1.000
_cell.length_c   1.000
_cell.angle_alpha   90.00
_cell.angle_beta   90.00
_cell.angle_gamma   90.00
#
_symmetry.space_group_name_H-M   'P 1'
#
loop_
_entity.id
_entity.type
_entity.pdbx_description
1 polymer ?
#
loop_
_entity_poly.entity_id
_entity_poly.type
_entity_poly.pdbx_seq_one_letter_code
_entity_poly.pdbx_strand_id
1 'polypeptide(L)'
;MLKYIALYCFIITLLNQIKTNYALPTELQEETYRVQNNSHISKQLRTTKLCTTNNDLRLYIPYSAVKFFWSGFGVADSDKVAAEIARSVAEKDGKKGVTLEMLLDFRENTHIQGCKSNISMTPQCQQFWENLSCEYATRVTGEIRIILGSKLNPEDRWFKIEKPTLDSRRSNGQDLWGFKQYELEPVYCKDMATHDTSIPQIKNEICQKNS
;
A
#
# COMPACT_ATOMS: atom_id res chain seq x y z
N MET A 1 44.98 27.55 -40.18
CA MET A 1 44.86 27.23 -38.73
C MET A 1 43.63 27.85 -38.05
N LEU A 2 43.18 29.07 -38.41
CA LEU A 2 42.02 29.71 -37.76
C LEU A 2 40.64 29.09 -38.05
N LYS A 3 40.43 28.39 -39.17
CA LYS A 3 39.11 27.80 -39.51
C LYS A 3 38.71 26.61 -38.64
N TYR A 4 39.67 25.91 -38.03
CA TYR A 4 39.41 24.75 -37.17
C TYR A 4 39.00 25.15 -35.73
N ILE A 5 39.45 26.32 -35.27
CA ILE A 5 39.13 26.82 -33.92
C ILE A 5 37.66 27.27 -33.84
N ALA A 6 37.14 27.90 -34.91
CA ALA A 6 35.75 28.33 -34.96
C ALA A 6 34.76 27.15 -34.96
N LEU A 7 35.09 26.04 -35.64
CA LEU A 7 34.25 24.84 -35.66
C LEU A 7 34.22 24.15 -34.28
N TYR A 8 35.36 24.14 -33.57
CA TYR A 8 35.46 23.56 -32.23
C TYR A 8 34.67 24.36 -31.19
N CYS A 9 34.73 25.69 -31.24
CA CYS A 9 33.91 26.55 -30.38
C CYS A 9 32.41 26.39 -30.68
N PHE A 10 32.02 26.23 -31.95
CA PHE A 10 30.62 26.03 -32.30
C PHE A 10 30.08 24.69 -31.79
N ILE A 11 30.86 23.61 -31.90
CA ILE A 11 30.48 22.28 -31.37
C ILE A 11 30.39 22.30 -29.84
N ILE A 12 31.32 22.95 -29.13
CA ILE A 12 31.26 23.07 -27.66
C ILE A 12 30.07 23.92 -27.21
N THR A 13 29.74 25.00 -27.94
CA THR A 13 28.58 25.85 -27.63
C THR A 13 27.27 25.09 -27.89
N LEU A 14 27.19 24.32 -28.98
CA LEU A 14 26.05 23.46 -29.28
C LEU A 14 25.88 22.34 -28.22
N LEU A 15 26.99 21.72 -27.79
CA LEU A 15 26.97 20.70 -26.73
C LEU A 15 26.58 21.28 -25.34
N ASN A 16 26.95 22.53 -25.04
CA ASN A 16 26.52 23.21 -23.81
C ASN A 16 25.06 23.67 -23.85
N GLN A 17 24.52 24.05 -25.02
CA GLN A 17 23.08 24.30 -25.19
C GLN A 17 22.25 23.02 -25.12
N ILE A 18 22.78 21.89 -25.59
CA ILE A 18 22.15 20.57 -25.42
C ILE A 18 22.14 20.18 -23.93
N LYS A 19 23.22 20.43 -23.16
CA LYS A 19 23.25 20.10 -21.72
C LYS A 19 22.31 20.94 -20.84
N THR A 20 21.85 22.10 -21.31
CA THR A 20 21.02 23.02 -20.50
C THR A 20 19.52 22.94 -20.80
N ASN A 21 19.09 22.14 -21.80
CA ASN A 21 17.68 22.04 -22.20
C ASN A 21 17.07 20.63 -22.08
N TYR A 22 17.76 19.68 -21.45
CA TYR A 22 17.14 18.41 -21.05
C TYR A 22 17.06 18.35 -19.53
N ALA A 23 16.07 19.05 -18.96
CA ALA A 23 15.45 18.52 -17.76
C ALA A 23 14.89 17.14 -18.15
N LEU A 24 15.35 16.10 -17.47
CA LEU A 24 14.86 14.74 -17.68
C LEU A 24 13.32 14.74 -17.58
N PRO A 25 12.60 14.07 -18.49
CA PRO A 25 11.16 13.87 -18.37
C PRO A 25 10.83 13.33 -16.97
N THR A 26 9.76 13.81 -16.37
CA THR A 26 9.34 13.49 -14.99
C THR A 26 9.29 11.98 -14.73
N GLU A 27 8.97 11.17 -15.74
CA GLU A 27 9.01 9.70 -15.70
C GLU A 27 10.41 9.10 -15.43
N LEU A 28 11.47 9.68 -15.99
CA LEU A 28 12.86 9.21 -15.78
C LEU A 28 13.43 9.66 -14.43
N GLN A 29 12.93 10.77 -13.88
CA GLN A 29 13.25 11.18 -12.51
C GLN A 29 12.57 10.27 -11.48
N GLU A 30 11.33 9.84 -11.74
CA GLU A 30 10.63 8.83 -10.92
C GLU A 30 11.29 7.45 -10.98
N GLU A 31 11.78 7.02 -12.15
CA GLU A 31 12.56 5.77 -12.26
C GLU A 31 13.90 5.84 -11.53
N THR A 32 14.60 6.98 -11.57
CA THR A 32 15.87 7.15 -10.85
C THR A 32 15.66 7.16 -9.33
N TYR A 33 14.55 7.74 -8.85
CA TYR A 33 14.12 7.65 -7.45
C TYR A 33 13.71 6.23 -7.05
N ARG A 34 13.03 5.48 -7.94
CA ARG A 34 12.71 4.05 -7.74
C ARG A 34 13.95 3.18 -7.66
N VAL A 35 14.96 3.40 -8.50
CA VAL A 35 16.19 2.58 -8.53
C VAL A 35 17.11 2.88 -7.34
N GLN A 36 17.21 4.13 -6.89
CA GLN A 36 17.99 4.47 -5.69
C GLN A 36 17.35 3.93 -4.40
N ASN A 37 16.01 3.99 -4.27
CA ASN A 37 15.30 3.33 -3.17
C ASN A 37 15.38 1.80 -3.24
N ASN A 38 15.44 1.20 -4.43
CA ASN A 38 15.60 -0.26 -4.57
C ASN A 38 16.95 -0.78 -4.08
N SER A 39 18.03 0.02 -4.15
CA SER A 39 19.34 -0.39 -3.64
C SER A 39 19.37 -0.48 -2.11
N HIS A 40 18.65 0.40 -1.41
CA HIS A 40 18.48 0.34 0.04
C HIS A 40 17.50 -0.75 0.48
N ILE A 41 16.40 -0.97 -0.27
CA ILE A 41 15.45 -2.07 -0.04
C ILE A 41 16.13 -3.43 -0.21
N SER A 42 17.05 -3.57 -1.18
CA SER A 42 17.75 -4.84 -1.45
C SER A 42 18.63 -5.34 -0.31
N LYS A 43 19.13 -4.42 0.53
CA LYS A 43 20.01 -4.75 1.67
C LYS A 43 19.22 -5.01 2.97
N GLN A 44 17.97 -4.56 3.04
CA GLN A 44 17.05 -4.76 4.18
C GLN A 44 16.16 -6.00 4.05
N LEU A 45 16.13 -6.67 2.90
CA LEU A 45 15.43 -7.97 2.66
C LEU A 45 15.94 -9.16 3.50
N ARG A 46 16.81 -8.94 4.50
CA ARG A 46 17.32 -10.01 5.39
C ARG A 46 16.42 -10.31 6.59
N THR A 47 15.27 -9.64 6.74
CA THR A 47 14.30 -9.88 7.83
C THR A 47 12.87 -10.10 7.34
N THR A 48 12.66 -10.39 6.05
CA THR A 48 11.33 -10.78 5.54
C THR A 48 10.94 -12.15 6.10
N LYS A 49 10.00 -12.17 7.04
CA LYS A 49 9.41 -13.42 7.53
C LYS A 49 8.35 -13.87 6.53
N LEU A 50 8.69 -14.84 5.69
CA LEU A 50 7.70 -15.55 4.89
C LEU A 50 6.73 -16.26 5.83
N CYS A 51 5.46 -15.97 5.64
CA CYS A 51 4.39 -16.50 6.48
C CYS A 51 4.13 -17.98 6.23
N THR A 52 3.93 -18.70 7.33
CA THR A 52 3.27 -20.00 7.35
C THR A 52 1.95 -19.82 8.07
N THR A 53 0.88 -20.46 7.59
CA THR A 53 -0.46 -20.36 8.20
C THR A 53 -0.40 -20.68 9.69
N ASN A 54 -1.14 -19.92 10.49
CA ASN A 54 -1.36 -20.26 11.89
C ASN A 54 -2.73 -20.95 11.98
N ASN A 55 -2.71 -22.28 12.03
CA ASN A 55 -3.91 -23.11 12.04
C ASN A 55 -4.82 -22.90 13.27
N ASP A 56 -4.36 -22.14 14.27
CA ASP A 56 -5.15 -21.80 15.45
C ASP A 56 -6.06 -20.58 15.20
N LEU A 57 -5.71 -19.68 14.26
CA LEU A 57 -6.53 -18.50 13.96
C LEU A 57 -7.76 -18.85 13.11
N ARG A 58 -7.61 -19.74 12.12
CA ARG A 58 -8.70 -20.21 11.24
C ARG A 58 -9.56 -19.08 10.68
N LEU A 59 -8.96 -17.95 10.31
CA LEU A 59 -9.64 -16.77 9.77
C LEU A 59 -10.54 -17.12 8.57
N TYR A 60 -11.83 -16.93 8.70
CA TYR A 60 -12.75 -17.01 7.58
C TYR A 60 -12.61 -15.77 6.69
N ILE A 61 -12.38 -16.00 5.39
CA ILE A 61 -12.27 -14.96 4.37
C ILE A 61 -13.27 -15.32 3.26
N PRO A 62 -14.27 -14.47 2.96
CA PRO A 62 -15.25 -14.75 1.92
C PRO A 62 -14.57 -14.76 0.53
N TYR A 63 -14.78 -15.85 -0.22
CA TYR A 63 -14.19 -16.01 -1.56
C TYR A 63 -14.65 -14.90 -2.52
N SER A 64 -15.93 -14.53 -2.47
CA SER A 64 -16.55 -13.56 -3.40
C SER A 64 -16.23 -12.09 -3.13
N ALA A 65 -15.59 -11.75 -2.01
CA ALA A 65 -15.25 -10.37 -1.69
C ALA A 65 -13.94 -9.94 -2.34
N VAL A 66 -13.77 -8.64 -2.56
CA VAL A 66 -12.48 -8.02 -2.89
C VAL A 66 -11.73 -7.75 -1.59
N LYS A 67 -10.46 -8.15 -1.54
CA LYS A 67 -9.65 -8.09 -0.31
C LYS A 67 -8.80 -6.84 -0.32
N PHE A 68 -8.96 -6.02 0.69
CA PHE A 68 -8.22 -4.78 0.84
C PHE A 68 -7.12 -4.94 1.88
N PHE A 69 -5.94 -4.41 1.54
CA PHE A 69 -4.83 -4.13 2.45
C PHE A 69 -4.64 -2.63 2.54
N TRP A 70 -4.08 -2.13 3.63
CA TRP A 70 -3.85 -0.70 3.80
C TRP A 70 -2.64 -0.42 4.69
N SER A 71 -1.95 0.70 4.44
CA SER A 71 -0.84 1.16 5.28
C SER A 71 -0.62 2.66 5.19
N GLY A 72 0.01 3.23 6.22
CA GLY A 72 0.53 4.59 6.19
C GLY A 72 -0.51 5.71 6.17
N PHE A 73 -1.71 5.48 6.73
CA PHE A 73 -2.77 6.49 6.76
C PHE A 73 -2.42 7.68 7.66
N GLY A 74 -1.67 7.44 8.75
CA GLY A 74 -1.14 8.49 9.60
C GLY A 74 -2.20 9.31 10.35
N VAL A 75 -3.36 8.71 10.59
CA VAL A 75 -4.50 9.29 11.34
C VAL A 75 -5.06 8.27 12.33
N ALA A 76 -5.78 8.76 13.33
CA ALA A 76 -6.57 7.90 14.22
C ALA A 76 -7.69 7.17 13.46
N ASP A 77 -8.19 6.04 14.01
CA ASP A 77 -9.25 5.22 13.41
C ASP A 77 -9.01 4.86 11.93
N SER A 78 -7.75 4.62 11.56
CA SER A 78 -7.35 4.31 10.18
C SER A 78 -7.97 3.01 9.65
N ASP A 79 -8.31 2.08 10.53
CA ASP A 79 -9.10 0.88 10.25
C ASP A 79 -10.52 1.21 9.75
N LYS A 80 -11.20 2.19 10.38
CA LYS A 80 -12.53 2.64 9.94
C LYS A 80 -12.46 3.34 8.59
N VAL A 81 -11.47 4.21 8.39
CA VAL A 81 -11.24 4.87 7.08
C VAL A 81 -11.02 3.82 6.00
N ALA A 82 -10.16 2.83 6.25
CA ALA A 82 -9.87 1.78 5.30
C ALA A 82 -11.12 0.94 4.97
N ALA A 83 -11.97 0.67 5.96
CA ALA A 83 -13.24 -0.01 5.78
C ALA A 83 -14.23 0.78 4.91
N GLU A 84 -14.34 2.10 5.10
CA GLU A 84 -15.18 2.96 4.24
C GLU A 84 -14.68 2.96 2.78
N ILE A 85 -13.36 3.09 2.58
CA ILE A 85 -12.77 3.03 1.25
C ILE A 85 -13.00 1.66 0.61
N ALA A 86 -12.75 0.57 1.35
CA ALA A 86 -12.94 -0.78 0.83
C ALA A 86 -14.38 -1.04 0.36
N ARG A 87 -15.38 -0.59 1.13
CA ARG A 87 -16.79 -0.69 0.75
C ARG A 87 -17.07 0.15 -0.50
N SER A 88 -16.80 1.45 -0.46
CA SER A 88 -17.12 2.37 -1.55
C SER A 88 -16.44 1.97 -2.87
N VAL A 89 -15.16 1.63 -2.81
CA VAL A 89 -14.35 1.28 -4.00
C VAL A 89 -14.80 -0.06 -4.61
N ALA A 90 -15.19 -1.05 -3.80
CA ALA A 90 -15.68 -2.32 -4.33
C ALA A 90 -17.12 -2.22 -4.84
N GLU A 91 -17.97 -1.41 -4.20
CA GLU A 91 -19.37 -1.21 -4.60
C GLU A 91 -19.49 -0.60 -6.01
N LYS A 92 -18.53 0.25 -6.41
CA LYS A 92 -18.44 0.79 -7.78
C LYS A 92 -18.37 -0.31 -8.85
N ASP A 93 -17.88 -1.50 -8.48
CA ASP A 93 -17.79 -2.67 -9.36
C ASP A 93 -18.89 -3.72 -9.08
N GLY A 94 -19.91 -3.38 -8.28
CA GLY A 94 -20.96 -4.30 -7.86
C GLY A 94 -20.48 -5.42 -6.93
N LYS A 95 -19.35 -5.22 -6.23
CA LYS A 95 -18.73 -6.21 -5.34
C LYS A 95 -18.74 -5.74 -3.89
N LYS A 96 -18.52 -6.69 -2.97
CA LYS A 96 -18.27 -6.39 -1.55
C LYS A 96 -16.76 -6.28 -1.32
N GLY A 97 -16.33 -5.20 -0.67
CA GLY A 97 -14.94 -5.03 -0.22
C GLY A 97 -14.80 -5.33 1.27
N VAL A 98 -13.69 -5.98 1.66
CA VAL A 98 -13.39 -6.30 3.06
C VAL A 98 -11.93 -5.98 3.39
N THR A 99 -11.69 -5.37 4.55
CA THR A 99 -10.36 -5.28 5.19
C THR A 99 -10.20 -6.40 6.22
N LEU A 100 -8.98 -6.58 6.75
CA LEU A 100 -8.74 -7.55 7.81
C LEU A 100 -9.60 -7.28 9.06
N GLU A 101 -9.72 -6.02 9.45
CA GLU A 101 -10.48 -5.60 10.62
C GLU A 101 -11.98 -5.90 10.43
N MET A 102 -12.53 -5.64 9.25
CA MET A 102 -13.93 -5.97 8.94
C MET A 102 -14.22 -7.47 9.03
N LEU A 103 -13.23 -8.33 8.72
CA LEU A 103 -13.41 -9.77 8.82
C LEU A 103 -13.58 -10.21 10.27
N LEU A 104 -12.98 -9.53 11.24
CA LEU A 104 -13.11 -9.88 12.66
C LEU A 104 -14.53 -9.67 13.18
N ASP A 105 -15.33 -8.81 12.54
CA ASP A 105 -16.74 -8.61 12.87
C ASP A 105 -17.66 -9.72 12.30
N PHE A 106 -17.13 -10.62 11.48
CA PHE A 106 -17.92 -11.71 10.93
C PHE A 106 -18.20 -12.76 12.00
N ARG A 107 -19.40 -13.35 11.96
CA ARG A 107 -19.82 -14.37 12.92
C ARG A 107 -18.85 -15.55 12.99
N GLU A 108 -18.31 -15.94 11.83
CA GLU A 108 -17.35 -17.03 11.65
C GLU A 108 -15.99 -16.75 12.30
N ASN A 109 -15.68 -15.49 12.64
CA ASN A 109 -14.41 -15.06 13.20
C ASN A 109 -14.51 -14.63 14.67
N THR A 110 -15.67 -14.80 15.30
CA THR A 110 -15.91 -14.39 16.71
C THR A 110 -15.04 -15.13 17.74
N HIS A 111 -14.45 -16.27 17.36
CA HIS A 111 -13.46 -16.99 18.17
C HIS A 111 -12.07 -16.32 18.16
N ILE A 112 -11.81 -15.46 17.18
CA ILE A 112 -10.56 -14.69 17.07
C ILE A 112 -10.70 -13.46 17.96
N GLN A 113 -10.50 -13.67 19.25
CA GLN A 113 -10.46 -12.59 20.22
C GLN A 113 -9.02 -12.21 20.49
N GLY A 114 -8.71 -10.92 20.35
CA GLY A 114 -7.36 -10.42 20.52
C GLY A 114 -7.33 -8.91 20.72
N CYS A 115 -6.15 -8.33 20.59
CA CYS A 115 -5.95 -6.94 20.89
C CYS A 115 -6.77 -6.02 19.98
N LYS A 116 -7.62 -5.20 20.60
CA LYS A 116 -8.28 -4.09 19.92
C LYS A 116 -7.21 -3.07 19.51
N SER A 117 -7.37 -2.49 18.32
CA SER A 117 -6.43 -1.52 17.72
C SER A 117 -6.20 -0.26 18.59
N ASN A 118 -7.05 -0.02 19.58
CA ASN A 118 -7.11 1.21 20.38
C ASN A 118 -6.42 1.15 21.77
N ILE A 119 -5.69 0.09 22.10
CA ILE A 119 -4.92 -0.01 23.35
C ILE A 119 -3.44 0.28 23.03
N SER A 120 -2.70 0.88 23.98
CA SER A 120 -1.23 0.99 23.89
C SER A 120 -0.65 -0.33 23.38
N MET A 121 0.06 -0.26 22.24
CA MET A 121 0.53 -1.43 21.52
C MET A 121 1.53 -2.21 22.39
N THR A 122 1.05 -3.25 23.09
CA THR A 122 1.91 -4.16 23.84
C THR A 122 2.62 -5.11 22.88
N PRO A 123 3.76 -5.73 23.26
CA PRO A 123 4.40 -6.75 22.44
C PRO A 123 3.46 -7.91 22.07
N GLN A 124 2.57 -8.31 22.98
CA GLN A 124 1.56 -9.35 22.73
C GLN A 124 0.56 -8.90 21.67
N CYS A 125 0.10 -7.64 21.73
CA CYS A 125 -0.80 -7.07 20.72
C CYS A 125 -0.14 -6.95 19.35
N GLN A 126 1.12 -6.52 19.33
CA GLN A 126 1.90 -6.47 18.11
C GLN A 126 2.00 -7.88 17.50
N GLN A 127 2.38 -8.88 18.29
CA GLN A 127 2.49 -10.26 17.80
C GLN A 127 1.14 -10.83 17.31
N PHE A 128 0.04 -10.52 17.99
CA PHE A 128 -1.31 -10.90 17.56
C PHE A 128 -1.61 -10.36 16.16
N TRP A 129 -1.43 -9.04 15.94
CA TRP A 129 -1.68 -8.42 14.64
C TRP A 129 -0.72 -8.90 13.57
N GLU A 130 0.55 -9.13 13.90
CA GLU A 130 1.51 -9.72 12.96
C GLU A 130 1.07 -11.14 12.53
N ASN A 131 0.64 -11.98 13.47
CA ASN A 131 0.13 -13.32 13.17
C ASN A 131 -1.16 -13.27 12.34
N LEU A 132 -2.05 -12.34 12.63
CA LEU A 132 -3.32 -12.19 11.93
C LEU A 132 -3.13 -11.64 10.51
N SER A 133 -2.29 -10.62 10.32
CA SER A 133 -1.85 -10.13 9.01
C SER A 133 -1.20 -11.24 8.18
N CYS A 134 -0.39 -12.08 8.83
CA CYS A 134 0.27 -13.22 8.22
C CYS A 134 -0.72 -14.29 7.74
N GLU A 135 -1.69 -14.67 8.59
CA GLU A 135 -2.78 -15.59 8.26
C GLU A 135 -3.65 -15.04 7.10
N TYR A 136 -4.01 -13.76 7.17
CA TYR A 136 -4.78 -13.08 6.12
C TYR A 136 -4.04 -13.13 4.78
N ALA A 137 -2.80 -12.62 4.73
CA ALA A 137 -1.99 -12.60 3.51
C ALA A 137 -1.70 -14.01 2.96
N THR A 138 -1.73 -15.05 3.79
CA THR A 138 -1.52 -16.45 3.37
C THR A 138 -2.78 -17.10 2.80
N ARG A 139 -3.97 -16.61 3.17
CA ARG A 139 -5.25 -17.26 2.84
C ARG A 139 -6.15 -16.48 1.90
N VAL A 140 -5.92 -15.19 1.70
CA VAL A 140 -6.66 -14.43 0.68
C VAL A 140 -6.54 -15.10 -0.68
N THR A 141 -7.63 -15.15 -1.43
CA THR A 141 -7.67 -15.58 -2.83
C THR A 141 -8.51 -14.60 -3.63
N GLY A 142 -8.35 -14.62 -4.95
CA GLY A 142 -9.09 -13.77 -5.86
C GLY A 142 -8.54 -12.35 -5.91
N GLU A 143 -9.45 -11.38 -5.99
CA GLU A 143 -9.11 -9.98 -6.21
C GLU A 143 -8.51 -9.29 -4.97
N ILE A 144 -7.34 -8.67 -5.14
CA ILE A 144 -6.64 -7.93 -4.08
C ILE A 144 -6.46 -6.46 -4.46
N ARG A 145 -6.80 -5.55 -3.54
CA ARG A 145 -6.60 -4.11 -3.69
C ARG A 145 -5.83 -3.56 -2.48
N ILE A 146 -5.04 -2.51 -2.69
CA ILE A 146 -4.20 -1.93 -1.64
C ILE A 146 -4.41 -0.42 -1.59
N ILE A 147 -4.51 0.13 -0.38
CA ILE A 147 -4.63 1.57 -0.14
C ILE A 147 -3.38 2.05 0.61
N LEU A 148 -2.61 2.95 0.00
CA LEU A 148 -1.41 3.50 0.63
C LEU A 148 -1.61 4.98 0.95
N GLY A 149 -1.38 5.35 2.21
CA GLY A 149 -1.27 6.73 2.64
C GLY A 149 0.16 7.27 2.50
N SER A 150 0.38 8.51 2.93
CA SER A 150 1.67 9.21 2.81
C SER A 150 2.63 8.96 3.97
N LYS A 151 2.18 8.33 5.06
CA LYS A 151 2.97 8.05 6.26
C LYS A 151 3.44 6.59 6.30
N LEU A 152 4.02 6.11 5.19
CA LEU A 152 4.52 4.75 5.09
C LEU A 152 5.76 4.56 5.96
N ASN A 153 5.81 3.47 6.70
CA ASN A 153 6.99 3.04 7.45
C ASN A 153 7.41 1.65 6.94
N PRO A 154 8.68 1.43 6.56
CA PRO A 154 9.17 0.10 6.19
C PRO A 154 8.94 -0.97 7.27
N GLU A 155 8.75 -0.54 8.52
CA GLU A 155 8.43 -1.43 9.63
C GLU A 155 6.93 -1.79 9.75
N ASP A 156 6.07 -1.24 8.90
CA ASP A 156 4.65 -1.58 8.87
C ASP A 156 4.44 -3.06 8.47
N ARG A 157 3.36 -3.67 8.99
CA ARG A 157 2.98 -5.06 8.67
C ARG A 157 2.82 -5.29 7.17
N TRP A 158 2.34 -4.28 6.44
CA TRP A 158 2.25 -4.33 4.97
C TRP A 158 3.58 -4.69 4.32
N PHE A 159 4.67 -3.99 4.68
CA PHE A 159 5.98 -4.20 4.06
C PHE A 159 6.73 -5.41 4.63
N LYS A 160 6.59 -5.68 5.92
CA LYS A 160 7.31 -6.78 6.59
C LYS A 160 6.69 -8.16 6.37
N ILE A 161 5.36 -8.22 6.26
CA ILE A 161 4.60 -9.47 6.39
C ILE A 161 3.71 -9.67 5.16
N GLU A 162 2.78 -8.75 4.91
CA GLU A 162 1.69 -8.99 3.97
C GLU A 162 2.18 -8.99 2.53
N LYS A 163 2.85 -7.92 2.10
CA LYS A 163 3.36 -7.78 0.73
C LYS A 163 4.35 -8.90 0.35
N PRO A 164 5.40 -9.22 1.14
CA PRO A 164 6.31 -10.31 0.80
C PRO A 164 5.59 -11.66 0.68
N THR A 165 4.59 -11.92 1.53
CA THR A 165 3.78 -13.15 1.48
C THR A 165 2.94 -13.20 0.21
N LEU A 166 2.24 -12.12 -0.15
CA LEU A 166 1.46 -12.04 -1.38
C LEU A 166 2.34 -12.19 -2.64
N ASP A 167 3.50 -11.54 -2.66
CA ASP A 167 4.44 -11.64 -3.78
C ASP A 167 4.96 -13.06 -3.97
N SER A 168 5.29 -13.76 -2.87
CA SER A 168 5.70 -15.16 -2.91
C SER A 168 4.57 -16.07 -3.42
N ARG A 169 3.36 -15.92 -2.90
CA ARG A 169 2.18 -16.70 -3.32
C ARG A 169 1.85 -16.49 -4.80
N ARG A 170 1.91 -15.25 -5.27
CA ARG A 170 1.71 -14.90 -6.68
C ARG A 170 2.78 -15.54 -7.57
N SER A 171 4.04 -15.49 -7.16
CA SER A 171 5.16 -16.10 -7.90
C SER A 171 5.05 -17.63 -7.97
N ASN A 172 4.38 -18.24 -6.98
CA ASN A 172 4.09 -19.67 -6.93
C ASN A 172 2.76 -20.06 -7.61
N GLY A 173 2.16 -19.16 -8.41
CA GLY A 173 0.99 -19.46 -9.22
C GLY A 173 -0.32 -19.62 -8.45
N GLN A 174 -0.42 -19.08 -7.23
CA GLN A 174 -1.68 -19.10 -6.49
C GLN A 174 -2.72 -18.15 -7.09
N ASP A 175 -4.00 -18.44 -6.83
CA ASP A 175 -5.18 -17.69 -7.31
C ASP A 175 -5.27 -16.30 -6.65
N LEU A 176 -4.37 -15.40 -7.04
CA LEU A 176 -4.33 -14.00 -6.66
C LEU A 176 -4.33 -13.14 -7.93
N TRP A 177 -5.29 -12.23 -8.05
CA TRP A 177 -5.41 -11.37 -9.24
C TRP A 177 -5.92 -9.97 -8.89
N GLY A 178 -5.96 -9.10 -9.89
CA GLY A 178 -6.55 -7.75 -9.77
C GLY A 178 -5.83 -6.81 -8.80
N PHE A 179 -4.53 -7.00 -8.59
CA PHE A 179 -3.67 -6.13 -7.78
C PHE A 179 -3.74 -4.68 -8.25
N LYS A 180 -4.59 -3.89 -7.59
CA LYS A 180 -4.74 -2.44 -7.83
C LYS A 180 -4.37 -1.66 -6.59
N GLN A 181 -3.48 -0.69 -6.76
CA GLN A 181 -3.07 0.24 -5.71
C GLN A 181 -3.87 1.54 -5.83
N TYR A 182 -4.33 2.03 -4.69
CA TYR A 182 -4.97 3.33 -4.52
C TYR A 182 -4.10 4.17 -3.59
N GLU A 183 -4.00 5.45 -3.90
CA GLU A 183 -3.46 6.43 -2.96
C GLU A 183 -4.60 6.97 -2.08
N LEU A 184 -4.35 7.10 -0.79
CA LEU A 184 -5.36 7.47 0.20
C LEU A 184 -6.06 8.79 -0.12
N GLU A 185 -5.31 9.85 -0.41
CA GLU A 185 -5.91 11.17 -0.64
C GLU A 185 -6.79 11.16 -1.90
N PRO A 186 -6.31 10.74 -3.09
CA PRO A 186 -7.16 10.75 -4.28
C PRO A 186 -8.43 9.91 -4.10
N VAL A 187 -8.31 8.71 -3.54
CA VAL A 187 -9.48 7.83 -3.39
C VAL A 187 -10.47 8.37 -2.36
N TYR A 188 -10.00 8.87 -1.23
CA TYR A 188 -10.88 9.26 -0.12
C TYR A 188 -11.45 10.68 -0.27
N CYS A 189 -10.69 11.59 -0.88
CA CYS A 189 -11.04 13.00 -0.98
C CYS A 189 -11.71 13.37 -2.31
N LYS A 190 -11.35 12.66 -3.40
CA LYS A 190 -11.89 12.95 -4.74
C LYS A 190 -12.90 11.89 -5.15
N ASP A 191 -12.49 10.64 -5.20
CA ASP A 191 -13.35 9.54 -5.68
C ASP A 191 -14.52 9.25 -4.72
N MET A 192 -14.36 9.57 -3.44
CA MET A 192 -15.35 9.43 -2.38
C MET A 192 -15.85 10.79 -1.86
N ALA A 193 -15.70 11.88 -2.64
CA ALA A 193 -16.11 13.22 -2.20
C ALA A 193 -17.57 13.27 -1.72
N THR A 194 -18.48 12.63 -2.46
CA THR A 194 -19.93 12.57 -2.17
C THR A 194 -20.33 11.43 -1.23
N HIS A 195 -19.37 10.61 -0.77
CA HIS A 195 -19.66 9.53 0.18
C HIS A 195 -19.74 10.10 1.60
N ASP A 196 -20.89 9.89 2.24
CA ASP A 196 -21.10 10.20 3.64
C ASP A 196 -20.18 9.32 4.49
N THR A 197 -19.27 9.95 5.23
CA THR A 197 -18.35 9.25 6.13
C THR A 197 -18.90 9.28 7.55
N SER A 198 -18.68 8.19 8.29
CA SER A 198 -18.97 8.12 9.73
C SER A 198 -17.98 8.91 10.59
N ILE A 199 -16.87 9.38 9.99
CA ILE A 199 -15.76 10.07 10.66
C ILE A 199 -15.35 11.35 9.91
N PRO A 200 -16.25 12.34 9.78
CA PRO A 200 -16.03 13.55 8.99
C PRO A 200 -14.80 14.36 9.42
N GLN A 201 -14.47 14.37 10.72
CA GLN A 201 -13.26 15.01 11.21
C GLN A 201 -11.97 14.41 10.65
N ILE A 202 -11.91 13.08 10.50
CA ILE A 202 -10.74 12.38 9.93
C ILE A 202 -10.69 12.59 8.41
N LYS A 203 -11.84 12.58 7.73
CA LYS A 203 -11.91 12.95 6.31
C LYS A 203 -11.35 14.34 6.07
N ASN A 204 -11.73 15.31 6.90
CA ASN A 204 -11.15 16.66 6.82
C ASN A 204 -9.63 16.65 7.06
N GLU A 205 -9.13 15.92 8.05
CA GLU A 205 -7.69 15.83 8.32
C GLU A 205 -6.89 15.26 7.13
N ILE A 206 -7.44 14.23 6.46
CA ILE A 206 -6.81 13.63 5.28
C ILE A 206 -6.88 14.59 4.09
N CYS A 207 -8.04 15.21 3.86
CA CYS A 207 -8.33 15.97 2.64
C CYS A 207 -7.85 17.42 2.66
N GLN A 208 -7.63 18.01 3.83
CA GLN A 208 -7.16 19.40 3.96
C GLN A 208 -5.63 19.53 3.88
N LYS A 209 -4.88 18.43 3.78
CA LYS A 209 -3.40 18.45 3.81
C LYS A 209 -2.71 18.99 2.55
N ASN A 210 -3.44 19.51 1.55
CA ASN A 210 -2.90 20.15 0.34
C ASN A 210 -3.78 21.32 -0.19
N SER A 211 -4.49 22.03 0.70
CA SER A 211 -5.13 23.32 0.33
C SER A 211 -4.13 24.47 0.41
#